data_AF-A0A1P8Q5M1-F1
#
_entry.id   AF-A0A1P8Q5M1-F1
#
_cell.length_a   1.000
_cell.length_b   1.000
_cell.length_c   1.000
_cell.angle_alpha   90.00
_cell.angle_beta   90.00
_cell.angle_gamma   90.00
#
_symmetry.space_group_name_H-M   'P 1'
#
loop_
_entity.id
_entity.type
_entity.pdbx_description
1 polymer ?
#
loop_
_entity_poly.entity_id
_entity_poly.type
_entity_poly.pdbx_seq_one_letter_code
_entity_poly.pdbx_strand_id
1 'polypeptide(L)'
;MKRGIELDMVVSDAMKTAKTFGKIFNLKILEVQSTLKDNDTVLVDMEGMHIHFLSKNEDVGFVVPVSAPETMWINVVVEDIKKTRDSALDMGLKLAIPITKEPYEGLYYMLLKDEDNYQWMVYQEDNN
;
A
#
# COMPACT_ATOMS: atom_id res chain seq x y z
N MET A 1 -17.10 10.37 10.32
CA MET A 1 -17.14 9.47 9.16
C MET A 1 -18.40 9.71 8.34
N LYS A 2 -18.28 9.77 7.00
CA LYS A 2 -19.43 9.71 6.09
C LYS A 2 -19.79 8.24 5.83
N ARG A 3 -20.97 7.95 5.29
CA ARG A 3 -21.35 6.58 4.89
C ARG A 3 -20.37 6.08 3.81
N GLY A 4 -19.68 4.96 4.06
CA GLY A 4 -18.68 4.40 3.15
C GLY A 4 -17.96 3.22 3.79
N ILE A 5 -16.93 2.74 3.10
CA ILE A 5 -15.96 1.76 3.59
C ILE A 5 -14.58 2.40 3.38
N GLU A 6 -13.69 2.16 4.33
CA GLU A 6 -12.27 2.55 4.28
C GLU A 6 -11.42 1.36 4.70
N LEU A 7 -10.15 1.39 4.31
CA LEU A 7 -9.19 0.36 4.71
C LEU A 7 -8.28 0.92 5.80
N ASP A 8 -8.26 0.25 6.95
CA ASP A 8 -7.37 0.60 8.05
C ASP A 8 -6.20 -0.38 8.09
N MET A 9 -4.98 0.16 8.05
CA MET A 9 -3.73 -0.61 8.05
C MET A 9 -2.86 -0.17 9.21
N VAL A 10 -2.53 -1.14 10.09
CA VAL A 10 -1.57 -0.89 11.16
C VAL A 10 -0.15 -1.05 10.61
N VAL A 11 0.60 0.04 10.64
CA VAL A 11 1.95 0.15 10.06
C VAL A 11 2.95 0.60 11.12
N SER A 12 4.24 0.41 10.87
CA SER A 12 5.27 0.78 11.85
C SER A 12 5.32 2.28 12.12
N ASP A 13 5.09 3.11 11.09
CA ASP A 13 5.03 4.58 11.16
C ASP A 13 4.12 5.13 10.04
N ALA A 14 2.99 5.74 10.41
CA ALA A 14 1.95 6.16 9.46
C ALA A 14 2.45 7.22 8.47
N MET A 15 3.18 8.23 8.94
CA MET A 15 3.67 9.31 8.10
C MET A 15 4.82 8.86 7.19
N LYS A 16 5.71 7.99 7.68
CA LYS A 16 6.73 7.36 6.84
C LYS A 16 6.07 6.55 5.74
N THR A 17 5.08 5.72 6.07
CA THR A 17 4.36 4.89 5.11
C THR A 17 3.67 5.74 4.04
N ALA A 18 2.95 6.79 4.41
CA ALA A 18 2.31 7.70 3.45
C ALA A 18 3.34 8.34 2.49
N LYS A 19 4.51 8.76 3.00
CA LYS A 19 5.58 9.33 2.16
C LYS A 19 6.25 8.31 1.24
N THR A 20 6.42 7.07 1.71
CA THR A 20 6.95 5.97 0.91
C THR A 20 6.00 5.67 -0.24
N PHE A 21 4.72 5.44 0.04
CA PHE A 21 3.75 5.13 -1.01
C PHE A 21 3.48 6.31 -1.95
N GLY A 22 3.55 7.55 -1.48
CA GLY A 22 3.44 8.72 -2.35
C GLY A 22 4.59 8.93 -3.33
N LYS A 23 5.68 8.16 -3.23
CA LYS A 23 6.73 8.08 -4.26
C LYS A 23 6.51 6.94 -5.26
N ILE A 24 5.62 6.00 -4.94
CA ILE A 24 5.38 4.78 -5.73
C ILE A 24 4.06 4.89 -6.51
N PHE A 25 3.03 5.43 -5.87
CA PHE A 25 1.66 5.55 -6.37
C PHE A 25 1.19 7.00 -6.35
N ASN A 26 0.09 7.29 -7.05
CA ASN A 26 -0.63 8.54 -6.88
C ASN A 26 -1.34 8.54 -5.52
N LEU A 27 -0.77 9.28 -4.58
CA LEU A 27 -1.25 9.39 -3.21
C LEU A 27 -1.43 10.86 -2.83
N LYS A 28 -2.59 11.15 -2.24
CA LYS A 28 -2.89 12.44 -1.62
C LYS A 28 -3.22 12.24 -0.14
N ILE A 29 -2.48 12.93 0.72
CA ILE A 29 -2.85 13.02 2.14
C ILE A 29 -4.13 13.86 2.25
N LEU A 30 -5.17 13.27 2.82
CA LEU A 30 -6.44 13.93 3.08
C LEU A 30 -6.47 14.51 4.50
N GLU A 31 -5.94 13.77 5.46
CA GLU A 31 -5.95 14.16 6.87
C GLU A 31 -4.74 13.59 7.61
N VAL A 32 -4.28 14.33 8.61
CA VAL A 32 -3.26 13.89 9.56
C VAL A 32 -3.80 14.13 10.97
N GLN A 33 -3.79 13.09 11.78
CA GLN A 33 -4.27 13.13 13.16
C GLN A 33 -3.15 12.65 14.09
N SER A 34 -3.22 13.10 15.34
CA SER A 34 -2.31 12.71 16.41
C SER A 34 -3.18 12.26 17.59
N THR A 35 -3.25 10.96 17.82
CA THR A 35 -4.08 10.38 18.88
C THR A 35 -3.28 10.19 20.16
N LEU A 36 -2.09 9.59 20.03
CA LEU A 36 -1.17 9.27 21.12
C LEU A 36 0.23 9.81 20.87
N LYS A 37 0.65 9.87 19.60
CA LYS A 37 1.90 10.47 19.15
C LYS A 37 1.64 11.39 17.95
N ASP A 38 2.58 12.28 17.70
CA ASP A 38 2.52 13.17 16.55
C ASP A 38 2.42 12.39 15.24
N ASN A 39 1.40 12.71 14.45
CA ASN A 39 1.11 12.13 13.13
C ASN A 39 0.99 10.60 13.15
N ASP A 40 0.46 10.03 14.23
CA ASP A 40 0.32 8.59 14.36
C ASP A 40 -0.81 8.00 13.51
N THR A 41 -1.67 8.84 12.94
CA THR A 41 -2.73 8.43 12.01
C THR A 41 -2.72 9.33 10.78
N VAL A 42 -2.69 8.73 9.59
CA VAL A 42 -2.71 9.46 8.31
C VAL A 42 -3.76 8.85 7.39
N LEU A 43 -4.75 9.65 7.02
CA LEU A 43 -5.73 9.28 6.00
C LEU A 43 -5.24 9.74 4.62
N VAL A 44 -5.20 8.82 3.68
CA VAL A 44 -4.81 9.08 2.29
C VAL A 44 -5.91 8.68 1.33
N ASP A 45 -5.96 9.35 0.20
CA ASP A 45 -6.51 8.82 -1.05
C ASP A 45 -5.33 8.27 -1.85
N MET A 46 -5.32 6.96 -2.09
CA MET A 46 -4.32 6.30 -2.91
C MET A 46 -5.02 5.56 -4.05
N GLU A 47 -4.84 6.05 -5.26
CA GLU A 47 -5.49 5.52 -6.46
C GLU A 47 -7.03 5.39 -6.33
N GLY A 48 -7.66 6.32 -5.62
CA GLY A 48 -9.11 6.37 -5.40
C GLY A 48 -9.62 5.57 -4.20
N MET A 49 -8.76 4.84 -3.49
CA MET A 49 -9.10 4.17 -2.24
C MET A 49 -8.70 5.03 -1.04
N HIS A 50 -9.62 5.20 -0.08
CA HIS A 50 -9.31 5.80 1.20
C HIS A 50 -8.68 4.78 2.14
N ILE A 51 -7.47 5.08 2.62
CA ILE A 51 -6.70 4.22 3.52
C ILE A 51 -6.26 5.02 4.74
N HIS A 52 -6.54 4.51 5.94
CA HIS A 52 -5.87 4.97 7.16
C HIS A 52 -4.60 4.17 7.39
N PHE A 53 -3.47 4.84 7.40
CA PHE A 53 -2.25 4.32 8.01
C PHE A 53 -2.26 4.67 9.49
N LEU A 54 -2.24 3.65 10.33
CA LEU A 54 -2.27 3.73 11.79
C LEU A 54 -0.92 3.26 12.32
N SER A 55 -0.18 4.12 13.01
CA SER A 55 1.10 3.74 13.61
C SER A 55 0.86 2.71 14.71
N LYS A 56 1.72 1.70 14.76
CA LYS A 56 1.61 0.62 15.73
C LYS A 56 1.54 1.14 17.17
N ASN A 57 0.66 0.51 17.93
CA ASN A 57 0.51 0.71 19.35
C ASN A 57 0.00 -0.58 20.02
N GLU A 58 0.91 -1.30 20.66
CA GLU A 58 0.61 -2.58 21.31
C GLU A 58 -0.37 -2.44 22.48
N ASP A 59 -0.38 -1.28 23.16
CA ASP A 59 -1.24 -1.04 24.33
C ASP A 59 -2.74 -1.10 23.98
N VAL A 60 -3.09 -0.85 22.70
CA VAL A 60 -4.47 -0.89 22.18
C VAL A 60 -4.67 -1.95 21.10
N GLY A 61 -3.69 -2.86 20.94
CA GLY A 61 -3.77 -3.97 19.99
C GLY A 61 -3.48 -3.60 18.53
N PHE A 62 -2.93 -2.41 18.26
CA PHE A 62 -2.45 -2.04 16.92
C PHE A 62 -1.06 -2.65 16.71
N VAL A 63 -1.05 -3.88 16.21
CA VAL A 63 0.18 -4.64 15.96
C VAL A 63 0.39 -4.81 14.45
N VAL A 64 1.61 -4.52 13.98
CA VAL A 64 2.00 -4.81 12.58
C VAL A 64 2.06 -6.32 12.35
N PRO A 65 1.73 -6.81 11.14
CA PRO A 65 1.86 -8.23 10.82
C PRO A 65 3.31 -8.72 10.94
N VAL A 66 3.58 -9.66 11.85
CA VAL A 66 4.87 -10.38 11.91
C VAL A 66 5.05 -11.27 10.69
N SER A 67 3.94 -11.86 10.25
CA SER A 67 3.75 -12.47 8.94
C SER A 67 2.32 -12.15 8.51
N ALA A 68 2.13 -11.48 7.37
CA ALA A 68 0.79 -11.34 6.82
C ALA A 68 0.38 -12.69 6.21
N PRO A 69 -0.73 -13.31 6.64
CA PRO A 69 -1.29 -14.43 5.88
C PRO A 69 -1.63 -13.93 4.47
N GLU A 70 -1.31 -14.72 3.45
CA GLU A 70 -1.53 -14.42 2.01
C GLU A 70 -3.02 -14.41 1.62
N THR A 71 -3.91 -14.27 2.61
CA THR A 71 -5.37 -14.32 2.48
C THR A 71 -5.97 -12.97 2.14
N MET A 72 -5.19 -11.89 2.17
CA MET A 72 -5.62 -10.56 1.79
C MET A 72 -4.46 -9.78 1.16
N TRP A 73 -4.75 -9.10 0.07
CA TRP A 73 -3.85 -8.15 -0.59
C TRP A 73 -4.67 -7.02 -1.18
N ILE A 74 -3.99 -5.93 -1.54
CA ILE A 74 -4.60 -4.78 -2.20
C ILE A 74 -4.22 -4.82 -3.67
N ASN A 75 -5.23 -4.76 -4.54
CA ASN A 75 -5.02 -4.60 -5.97
C ASN A 75 -4.82 -3.12 -6.31
N VAL A 76 -3.81 -2.81 -7.10
CA VAL A 76 -3.54 -1.46 -7.61
C VAL A 76 -3.34 -1.54 -9.11
N VAL A 77 -4.08 -0.75 -9.88
CA VAL A 77 -3.90 -0.65 -11.34
C VAL A 77 -3.08 0.60 -11.63
N VAL A 78 -1.99 0.45 -12.38
CA VAL A 78 -1.05 1.54 -12.69
C VAL A 78 -0.85 1.70 -14.19
N GLU A 79 -0.38 2.87 -14.60
CA GLU A 79 -0.10 3.18 -16.00
C GLU A 79 1.22 2.53 -16.50
N ASP A 80 2.24 2.45 -15.64
CA ASP A 80 3.56 1.89 -15.98
C ASP A 80 4.11 1.01 -14.84
N ILE A 81 3.93 -0.30 -14.98
CA ILE A 81 4.33 -1.31 -13.99
C ILE A 81 5.85 -1.39 -13.80
N LYS A 82 6.65 -1.05 -14.81
CA LYS A 82 8.12 -1.07 -14.70
C LYS A 82 8.61 0.12 -13.88
N LYS A 83 8.07 1.31 -14.16
CA LYS A 83 8.35 2.51 -13.36
C LYS A 83 7.91 2.34 -11.91
N THR A 84 6.72 1.77 -11.70
CA THR A 84 6.20 1.47 -10.35
C THR A 84 7.11 0.47 -9.63
N ARG A 85 7.54 -0.61 -10.31
CA ARG A 85 8.50 -1.58 -9.75
C ARG A 85 9.79 -0.89 -9.31
N ASP A 86 10.40 -0.11 -10.19
CA ASP A 86 11.70 0.51 -9.90
C ASP A 86 11.60 1.49 -8.71
N SER A 87 10.51 2.26 -8.64
CA SER A 87 10.24 3.15 -7.52
C SER A 87 9.99 2.38 -6.22
N ALA A 88 9.25 1.26 -6.29
CA ALA A 88 8.98 0.41 -5.14
C ALA A 88 10.27 -0.21 -4.57
N LEU A 89 11.14 -0.72 -5.44
CA LEU A 89 12.43 -1.29 -5.04
C LEU A 89 13.36 -0.23 -4.42
N ASP A 90 13.42 0.98 -4.99
CA ASP A 90 14.19 2.11 -4.43
C ASP A 90 13.70 2.49 -3.02
N MET A 91 12.39 2.37 -2.79
CA MET A 91 11.76 2.60 -1.49
C MET A 91 11.82 1.40 -0.54
N GLY A 92 12.49 0.31 -0.91
CA GLY A 92 12.73 -0.85 -0.04
C GLY A 92 11.64 -1.92 -0.04
N LEU A 93 10.62 -1.81 -0.90
CA LEU A 93 9.65 -2.89 -1.10
C LEU A 93 10.34 -4.08 -1.79
N LYS A 94 9.82 -5.28 -1.54
CA LYS A 94 10.35 -6.53 -2.10
C LYS A 94 9.42 -7.07 -3.17
N LEU A 95 10.00 -7.60 -4.22
CA LEU A 95 9.28 -8.30 -5.27
C LEU A 95 9.07 -9.76 -4.86
N ALA A 96 7.81 -10.13 -4.57
CA ALA A 96 7.44 -11.52 -4.29
C ALA A 96 7.17 -12.29 -5.59
N ILE A 97 6.53 -11.65 -6.57
CA ILE A 97 6.33 -12.18 -7.92
C ILE A 97 6.85 -11.12 -8.91
N PRO A 98 7.73 -11.49 -9.86
CA PRO A 98 8.21 -10.55 -10.87
C PRO A 98 7.11 -10.12 -11.84
N ILE A 99 7.36 -9.06 -12.61
CA ILE A 99 6.45 -8.64 -13.67
C ILE A 99 6.21 -9.83 -14.61
N THR A 100 4.97 -10.29 -14.63
CA THR A 100 4.53 -11.49 -15.33
C THR A 100 3.36 -11.11 -16.23
N LYS A 101 3.34 -11.65 -17.45
CA LYS A 101 2.19 -11.49 -18.34
C LYS A 101 1.12 -12.49 -17.93
N GLU A 102 -0.07 -11.99 -17.63
CA GLU A 102 -1.26 -12.77 -17.33
C GLU A 102 -1.77 -13.45 -18.62
N PRO A 103 -2.07 -14.77 -18.59
CA PRO A 103 -2.37 -15.53 -19.79
C PRO A 103 -3.78 -15.35 -20.40
N TYR A 104 -4.76 -14.80 -19.67
CA TYR A 104 -6.18 -14.78 -20.06
C TYR A 104 -6.70 -13.39 -20.46
N GLU A 105 -6.37 -12.36 -19.70
CA GLU A 105 -6.90 -10.99 -19.77
C GLU A 105 -5.94 -10.00 -20.44
N GLY A 106 -4.72 -10.44 -20.78
CA GLY A 106 -3.73 -9.55 -21.40
C GLY A 106 -3.32 -8.43 -20.45
N LEU A 107 -3.04 -8.76 -19.19
CA LEU A 107 -2.52 -7.83 -18.20
C LEU A 107 -1.06 -8.18 -17.89
N TYR A 108 -0.27 -7.20 -17.45
CA TYR A 108 0.92 -7.47 -16.66
C TYR A 108 0.56 -7.37 -15.19
N TYR A 109 1.15 -8.23 -14.38
CA TYR A 109 1.04 -8.14 -12.93
C TYR A 109 2.37 -8.39 -12.23
N MET A 110 2.49 -7.88 -11.00
CA MET A 110 3.56 -8.21 -10.07
C MET A 110 3.02 -8.19 -8.64
N LEU A 111 3.68 -8.90 -7.74
CA LEU A 111 3.35 -8.88 -6.31
C LEU A 111 4.48 -8.22 -5.54
N LEU A 112 4.17 -7.12 -4.86
CA LEU A 112 5.07 -6.42 -3.97
C LEU A 112 4.74 -6.76 -2.51
N LYS A 113 5.76 -6.73 -1.66
CA LYS A 113 5.66 -6.84 -0.20
C LYS A 113 6.36 -5.67 0.45
N ASP A 114 5.69 -4.97 1.36
CA ASP A 114 6.26 -3.82 2.06
C ASP A 114 7.02 -4.19 3.35
N GLU A 115 7.57 -3.17 4.01
CA GLU A 115 8.34 -3.33 5.25
C GLU A 115 7.49 -3.90 6.41
N ASP A 116 6.18 -3.65 6.41
CA ASP A 116 5.22 -4.14 7.41
C ASP A 116 4.52 -5.45 6.97
N ASN A 117 5.07 -6.10 5.95
CA ASN A 117 4.67 -7.38 5.38
C ASN A 117 3.34 -7.40 4.60
N TYR A 118 2.71 -6.27 4.30
CA TYR A 118 1.50 -6.25 3.47
C TYR A 118 1.82 -6.53 2.01
N GLN A 119 0.85 -7.15 1.33
CA GLN A 119 0.95 -7.53 -0.07
C GLN A 119 0.15 -6.60 -0.97
N TRP A 120 0.79 -6.20 -2.06
CA TRP A 120 0.25 -5.28 -3.06
C TRP A 120 0.37 -5.93 -4.43
N MET A 121 -0.77 -6.35 -4.98
CA MET A 121 -0.83 -6.90 -6.32
C MET A 121 -1.01 -5.75 -7.30
N VAL A 122 0.00 -5.51 -8.13
CA VAL A 122 0.02 -4.38 -9.07
C VAL A 122 -0.27 -4.90 -10.46
N TYR A 123 -1.23 -4.29 -11.14
CA TYR A 123 -1.64 -4.60 -12.50
C TYR A 123 -1.37 -3.45 -13.45
N GLN A 124 -1.14 -3.77 -14.72
CA GLN A 124 -1.16 -2.82 -15.83
C GLN A 124 -1.81 -3.49 -17.05
N GLU A 125 -2.66 -2.76 -17.76
CA GLU A 125 -3.21 -3.21 -19.04
C GLU A 125 -2.12 -3.36 -20.11
N ASP A 126 -2.15 -4.45 -20.88
CA ASP A 126 -1.29 -4.65 -22.06
C ASP A 126 -1.90 -3.91 -23.26
N ASN A 127 -1.61 -2.62 -23.37
CA ASN A 127 -2.06 -1.75 -24.48
C ASN A 127 -1.28 -2.01 -25.78
N ASN A 128 -1.13 -3.28 -26.18
CA ASN A 128 -0.55 -3.67 -27.47
C ASN A 128 -1.40 -3.19 -28.66
#